data_AF-A0A1H3JAF2-F1
#
_entry.id   AF-A0A1H3JAF2-F1
#
_cell.length_a   1.000
_cell.length_b   1.000
_cell.length_c   1.000
_cell.angle_alpha   90.00
_cell.angle_beta   90.00
_cell.angle_gamma   90.00
#
_symmetry.space_group_name_H-M   'P 1'
#
loop_
_entity.id
_entity.type
_entity.pdbx_description
1 polymer ?
#
loop_
_entity_poly.entity_id
_entity_poly.type
_entity_poly.pdbx_seq_one_letter_code
_entity_poly.pdbx_strand_id
1 'polypeptide(L)' 'MGEGEENMKKILLFVYPTFAEFEVTVATALLKDDYKIETVGVTKNIITSETGLQVQTHLELTEVHVDDYSWWGCQTY' A
#
# COMPACT_ATOMS: atom_id res chain seq x y z
N MET A 1 -5.89 -16.73 21.55
CA MET A 1 -5.53 -15.30 21.68
C MET A 1 -4.01 -15.27 21.63
N GLY A 2 -3.29 -14.78 20.64
CA GLY A 2 -3.58 -13.98 19.46
C GLY A 2 -2.31 -13.17 19.14
N GLU A 3 -1.14 -13.78 19.26
CA GLU A 3 0.19 -13.11 19.19
C GLU A 3 0.79 -13.18 17.78
N GLY A 4 -0.04 -13.13 16.73
CA GLY A 4 0.40 -13.22 15.33
C GLY A 4 0.40 -11.88 14.60
N GLU A 5 -0.42 -10.91 15.02
CA GLU A 5 -0.65 -9.68 14.25
C GLU A 5 0.23 -8.50 14.69
N GLU A 6 0.73 -8.46 15.93
CA GLU A 6 1.49 -7.29 16.43
C GLU A 6 2.89 -7.14 15.81
N ASN A 7 3.42 -8.16 15.13
CA ASN A 7 4.74 -8.13 14.49
C ASN A 7 4.72 -8.05 12.95
N MET A 8 3.53 -8.02 12.34
CA MET A 8 3.42 -7.89 10.89
C MET A 8 3.91 -6.49 10.47
N LYS A 9 4.99 -6.45 9.70
CA LYS A 9 5.50 -5.18 9.15
C LYS A 9 4.47 -4.61 8.19
N LYS A 10 4.27 -3.30 8.26
CA LYS A 10 3.34 -2.59 7.38
C LYS A 10 4.05 -2.09 6.12
N ILE A 11 3.38 -2.18 4.98
CA ILE A 11 3.83 -1.59 3.72
C ILE A 11 2.72 -0.68 3.20
N LEU A 12 3.13 0.52 2.79
CA LEU A 12 2.28 1.45 2.05
C LEU A 12 2.33 1.16 0.56
N LEU A 13 1.16 0.90 -0.02
CA LEU A 13 1.01 0.83 -1.47
C LEU A 13 0.31 2.09 -1.96
N PHE A 14 1.11 3.04 -2.45
CA PHE A 14 0.56 4.25 -3.06
C PHE A 14 -0.05 3.92 -4.42
N VAL A 15 -1.33 4.20 -4.57
CA VAL A 15 -2.09 4.02 -5.81
C VAL A 15 -2.57 5.39 -6.31
N TYR A 16 -2.48 5.59 -7.62
CA TYR A 16 -2.83 6.83 -8.30
C TYR A 16 -3.73 6.53 -9.52
N PRO A 17 -4.46 7.52 -10.05
CA PRO A 17 -5.28 7.32 -11.24
C PRO A 17 -4.47 6.70 -12.37
N THR A 18 -5.08 5.77 -13.11
CA THR A 18 -4.43 5.02 -14.20
C THR A 18 -3.20 4.21 -13.75
N PHE A 19 -3.20 3.68 -12.52
CA PHE A 19 -2.16 2.72 -12.11
C PHE A 19 -2.25 1.43 -12.93
N ALA A 20 -1.09 0.79 -13.11
CA ALA A 20 -0.98 -0.52 -13.74
C ALA A 20 -1.46 -1.63 -12.78
N GLU A 21 -2.59 -2.26 -13.11
CA GLU A 21 -3.19 -3.30 -12.26
C GLU A 21 -2.28 -4.49 -12.04
N PHE A 22 -1.49 -4.84 -13.05
CA PHE A 22 -0.57 -5.97 -12.99
C PHE A 22 0.49 -5.77 -11.90
N GLU A 23 1.11 -4.59 -11.83
CA GLU A 23 2.15 -4.29 -10.84
C GLU A 23 1.59 -4.36 -9.41
N VAL A 24 0.44 -3.72 -9.19
CA VAL A 24 -0.25 -3.72 -7.89
C VAL A 24 -0.69 -5.13 -7.48
N THR A 25 -1.23 -5.91 -8.42
CA THR A 25 -1.69 -7.27 -8.16
C THR A 25 -0.52 -8.18 -7.81
N VAL A 26 0.56 -8.14 -8.58
CA VAL A 26 1.76 -8.96 -8.35
C VAL A 26 2.42 -8.58 -7.02
N ALA A 27 2.62 -7.28 -6.75
CA ALA A 27 3.19 -6.82 -5.49
C ALA A 27 2.34 -7.27 -4.29
N THR A 28 1.01 -7.14 -4.38
CA THR A 28 0.10 -7.56 -3.32
C THR A 28 0.13 -9.08 -3.12
N ALA A 29 0.14 -9.85 -4.20
CA ALA A 29 0.17 -11.30 -4.14
C ALA A 29 1.46 -11.84 -3.50
N LEU A 30 2.60 -11.16 -3.73
CA LEU A 30 3.90 -11.55 -3.17
C LEU A 30 4.08 -11.15 -1.71
N LEU A 31 3.47 -10.05 -1.26
CA LEU A 31 3.74 -9.47 0.06
C LEU A 31 2.65 -9.75 1.09
N LYS A 32 1.45 -10.17 0.68
CA LYS A 32 0.28 -10.32 1.58
C LYS A 32 0.47 -11.27 2.76
N ASP A 33 1.36 -12.25 2.64
CA ASP A 33 1.54 -13.29 3.66
C ASP A 33 2.56 -12.86 4.73
N ASP A 34 3.47 -11.93 4.39
CA ASP A 34 4.54 -11.44 5.27
C ASP A 34 4.29 -10.02 5.80
N TYR A 35 3.42 -9.25 5.12
CA TYR A 35 3.20 -7.83 5.38
C TYR A 35 1.74 -7.45 5.39
N LYS A 36 1.41 -6.48 6.25
CA LYS A 36 0.11 -5.81 6.20
C LYS A 36 0.18 -4.69 5.16
N ILE A 37 -0.59 -4.84 4.09
CA ILE A 37 -0.62 -3.89 2.97
C ILE A 37 -1.72 -2.86 3.22
N GLU A 38 -1.36 -1.59 3.26
CA GLU A 38 -2.29 -0.47 3.36
C GLU A 38 -2.20 0.37 2.08
N THR A 39 -3.32 0.48 1.36
CA THR A 39 -3.37 1.29 0.13
C THR A 39 -3.58 2.76 0.46
N VAL A 40 -2.79 3.62 -0.17
CA VAL A 40 -2.76 5.06 0.05
C VAL A 40 -3.06 5.78 -1.24
N GLY A 41 -3.98 6.74 -1.19
CA GLY A 41 -4.33 7.59 -2.33
C GLY A 41 -4.06 9.06 -2.02
N VAL A 42 -4.02 9.90 -3.05
CA VAL A 42 -3.97 11.36 -2.89
C VAL A 42 -5.25 11.87 -2.19
N THR A 43 -6.38 11.21 -2.44
CA THR A 43 -7.69 11.44 -1.81
C THR A 43 -8.34 10.09 -1.49
N LYS A 44 -9.36 10.03 -0.62
CA LYS A 44 -10.20 8.84 -0.37
C LYS A 44 -11.24 8.58 -1.45
N ASN A 45 -11.19 9.33 -2.56
CA ASN A 45 -12.04 9.07 -3.71
C ASN A 45 -11.66 7.72 -4.35
N ILE A 46 -12.63 7.12 -5.03
CA ILE A 46 -12.40 5.90 -5.81
C ILE A 46 -11.39 6.20 -6.91
N ILE A 47 -10.30 5.42 -6.93
CA ILE A 47 -9.27 5.49 -7.97
C ILE A 47 -9.60 4.43 -9.02
N THR A 48 -9.55 4.83 -10.29
CA THR A 48 -9.74 3.94 -11.44
C THR A 48 -8.39 3.67 -12.10
N SER A 49 -8.10 2.39 -12.34
CA SER A 49 -6.91 1.91 -13.04
C SER A 49 -6.98 2.12 -14.56
N GLU A 50 -5.95 1.68 -15.28
CA GLU A 50 -5.93 1.70 -16.74
C GLU A 50 -7.04 0.85 -17.39
N THR A 51 -7.41 -0.29 -16.80
CA THR A 51 -8.42 -1.20 -17.41
C THR A 51 -9.81 -1.04 -16.79
N GLY A 52 -9.98 -0.12 -15.86
CA GLY A 52 -11.27 0.22 -15.25
C GLY A 52 -11.54 -0.41 -13.89
N LEU A 53 -10.57 -1.11 -13.29
CA LEU A 53 -10.64 -1.56 -11.91
C LEU A 53 -10.76 -0.36 -10.97
N GLN A 54 -11.76 -0.41 -10.10
CA GLN A 54 -12.01 0.62 -9.09
C GLN A 54 -11.47 0.16 -7.74
N VAL A 55 -10.67 1.02 -7.12
CA VAL A 55 -10.06 0.77 -5.81
C VAL A 55 -10.43 1.90 -4.86
N GLN A 56 -10.93 1.53 -3.68
CA GLN A 56 -11.05 2.44 -2.54
C GLN A 56 -9.79 2.31 -1.67
N THR A 57 -9.14 3.43 -1.41
CA THR A 57 -7.93 3.46 -0.59
C THR A 57 -8.26 3.36 0.89
N HIS A 58 -7.34 2.77 1.66
CA HIS A 58 -7.47 2.69 3.12
C HIS A 58 -7.23 4.07 3.75
N LEU A 59 -6.27 4.81 3.21
CA LEU A 59 -5.79 6.08 3.76
C LEU A 59 -5.62 7.14 2.66
N GLU A 60 -5.72 8.39 3.08
CA GLU A 60 -5.24 9.55 2.35
C GLU A 60 -3.76 9.82 2.64
N LEU A 61 -3.05 10.40 1.68
CA LEU A 61 -1.63 10.72 1.82
C LEU A 61 -1.35 11.66 3.02
N THR A 62 -2.31 12.53 3.36
CA THR A 62 -2.25 13.43 4.53
C THR A 62 -2.38 12.70 5.87
N GLU A 63 -2.88 11.46 5.87
CA GLU A 63 -3.03 10.61 7.05
C GLU A 63 -1.82 9.69 7.27
N VAL A 64 -0.82 9.75 6.37
CA VAL A 64 0.40 8.95 6.46
C VAL A 64 1.44 9.64 7.33
N HIS A 65 1.84 8.98 8.42
CA HIS A 65 2.99 9.37 9.23
C HIS A 65 4.17 8.43 8.92
N VAL A 66 5.29 9.00 8.46
CA VAL A 66 6.47 8.22 8.04
C VAL A 66 7.04 7.36 9.17
N ASP A 67 6.91 7.83 10.41
CA ASP A 67 7.39 7.14 11.61
C ASP A 67 6.66 5.80 11.88
N ASP A 68 5.48 5.59 11.27
CA ASP A 68 4.72 4.34 11.40
C ASP A 68 5.28 3.20 10.52
N TYR A 69 6.25 3.50 9.65
CA TYR A 69 6.76 2.57 8.64
C TYR A 69 8.28 2.39 8.74
N SER A 70 8.72 1.13 8.67
CA SER A 70 10.15 0.80 8.64
C SER A 70 10.73 1.07 7.26
N TRP A 71 11.45 2.18 7.09
CA TRP A 71 12.13 2.52 5.85
C TRP A 71 13.47 1.79 5.75
N TRP A 72 13.63 0.92 4.74
CA TRP A 72 14.96 0.42 4.34
C TRP A 72 15.52 1.44 3.36
N GLY A 73 16.33 2.37 3.87
CA GLY A 73 16.89 3.42 3.06
C GLY A 73 17.66 2.86 1.86
N CYS A 74 17.21 3.18 0.66
CA CYS A 74 18.05 3.08 -0.52
C CYS A 74 19.11 4.18 -0.38
N GLN A 75 20.27 3.84 0.17
CA GLN A 75 21.43 4.72 0.07
C GLN A 75 21.79 4.81 -1.40
N THR A 76 21.41 5.90 -2.05
CA THR A 76 22.00 6.31 -3.31
C THR A 76 23.46 6.63 -3.03
N TYR A 77 24.36 5.82 -3.59
CA TYR A 77 25.80 6.04 -3.61
C TYR A 77 26.17 7.37 -4.28
#